data_AF-A0A6B3G364-F1
#
_entry.id   AF-A0A6B3G364-F1
#
_cell.length_a   1.000
_cell.length_b   1.000
_cell.length_c   1.000
_cell.angle_alpha   90.00
_cell.angle_beta   90.00
_cell.angle_gamma   90.00
#
_symmetry.space_group_name_H-M   'P 1'
#
loop_
_entity.id
_entity.type
_entity.pdbx_description
1 polymer ?
#
loop_
_entity_poly.entity_id
_entity_poly.type
_entity_poly.pdbx_seq_one_letter_code
_entity_poly.pdbx_strand_id
1 'polypeptide(L)' 'MGANVSLFWTRQPKPPKPPRGTERATLTPSQVQVGHYVLLSGVYRQIRSMTALTGGGRLLHFEGRGPYAMRVAMQIYRPR' A
#
# COMPACT_ATOMS: atom_id res chain seq x y z
N MET A 1 -19.45 -8.62 43.42
CA MET A 1 -18.38 -7.93 42.68
C MET A 1 -18.05 -8.77 41.46
N GLY A 2 -18.57 -8.42 40.28
CA GLY A 2 -18.28 -9.11 39.02
C GLY A 2 -17.96 -8.05 37.98
N ALA A 3 -16.72 -8.02 37.51
CA ALA A 3 -16.21 -6.98 36.63
C ALA A 3 -16.94 -6.98 35.28
N ASN A 4 -17.52 -5.83 34.92
CA ASN A 4 -18.04 -5.53 33.60
C ASN A 4 -16.87 -5.47 32.61
N VAL A 5 -16.70 -6.52 31.80
CA VAL A 5 -15.74 -6.50 30.69
C VAL A 5 -16.38 -5.72 29.54
N SER A 6 -16.02 -4.45 29.41
CA SER A 6 -16.38 -3.62 28.27
C SER A 6 -15.84 -4.24 26.98
N LEU A 7 -16.75 -4.78 26.16
CA LEU A 7 -16.47 -5.13 24.77
C LEU A 7 -16.21 -3.84 23.96
N PHE A 8 -14.97 -3.39 23.96
CA PHE A 8 -14.47 -2.42 23.00
C PHE A 8 -14.35 -3.10 21.64
N TRP A 9 -15.47 -3.19 20.91
CA TRP A 9 -15.44 -3.47 19.48
C TRP A 9 -14.66 -2.34 18.80
N THR A 10 -13.35 -2.53 18.62
CA THR A 10 -12.52 -1.63 17.84
C THR A 10 -13.07 -1.65 16.41
N ARG A 11 -13.91 -0.68 16.06
CA ARG A 11 -14.35 -0.45 14.68
C ARG A 11 -13.07 -0.31 13.86
N GLN A 12 -12.72 -1.35 13.09
CA GLN A 12 -11.57 -1.22 12.20
C GLN A 12 -11.83 -0.03 11.28
N PRO A 13 -10.94 0.98 11.26
CA PRO A 13 -11.14 2.13 10.41
C PRO A 13 -11.24 1.63 8.97
N LYS A 14 -12.35 1.97 8.29
CA LYS A 14 -12.54 1.61 6.88
C LYS A 14 -11.32 2.12 6.10
N PRO A 15 -10.73 1.31 5.21
CA PRO A 15 -9.62 1.76 4.40
C PRO A 15 -10.05 3.02 3.62
N PRO A 16 -9.14 3.99 3.44
CA PRO A 16 -9.46 5.21 2.71
C PRO A 16 -9.94 4.88 1.29
N LYS A 17 -10.74 5.78 0.71
CA LYS A 17 -11.16 5.64 -0.68
C LYS A 17 -9.94 5.76 -1.61
N PRO A 18 -9.78 4.88 -2.60
CA PRO A 18 -8.68 4.97 -3.53
C PRO A 18 -8.73 6.25 -4.36
N PRO A 19 -7.59 6.72 -4.89
CA PRO A 19 -7.54 7.88 -5.76
C PRO A 19 -8.50 7.70 -6.95
N ARG A 20 -9.18 8.78 -7.36
CA ARG A 20 -10.13 8.74 -8.49
C ARG A 20 -9.42 8.27 -9.76
N GLY A 21 -10.13 7.50 -10.58
CA GLY A 21 -9.57 6.96 -11.83
C GLY A 21 -8.54 5.85 -11.62
N THR A 22 -8.39 5.30 -10.41
CA THR A 22 -7.52 4.14 -10.18
C THR A 22 -8.29 2.84 -10.11
N GLU A 23 -7.67 1.77 -10.59
CA GLU A 23 -8.15 0.40 -10.51
C GLU A 23 -7.26 -0.41 -9.58
N ARG A 24 -7.89 -1.20 -8.71
CA ARG A 24 -7.21 -2.09 -7.78
C ARG A 24 -6.75 -3.35 -8.52
N ALA A 25 -5.46 -3.64 -8.50
CA ALA A 25 -4.85 -4.83 -9.07
C ALA A 25 -3.81 -5.43 -8.11
N THR A 26 -3.68 -6.75 -8.08
CA THR A 26 -2.57 -7.42 -7.41
C THR A 26 -1.43 -7.55 -8.40
N LEU A 27 -0.34 -6.82 -8.17
CA LEU A 27 0.80 -6.77 -9.09
C LEU A 27 2.05 -7.34 -8.42
N THR A 28 2.86 -8.06 -9.20
CA THR A 28 4.21 -8.49 -8.79
C THR A 28 5.20 -7.32 -8.87
N PRO A 29 6.37 -7.39 -8.20
CA PRO A 29 7.38 -6.34 -8.30
C PRO A 29 7.72 -5.96 -9.74
N SER A 30 7.75 -6.93 -10.65
CA SER A 30 8.03 -6.74 -12.08
C SER A 30 6.95 -5.98 -12.83
N GLN A 31 5.69 -6.07 -12.40
CA GLN A 31 4.53 -5.44 -13.04
C GLN A 31 4.26 -4.02 -12.53
N VAL A 32 4.85 -3.62 -11.41
CA VAL A 32 4.66 -2.30 -10.82
C VAL A 32 5.41 -1.23 -11.62
N GLN A 33 4.76 -0.09 -11.81
CA GLN A 33 5.27 1.05 -12.57
C GLN A 33 5.28 2.33 -11.73
N VAL A 34 6.12 3.30 -12.14
CA VAL A 34 6.09 4.66 -11.59
C VAL A 34 4.72 5.26 -11.90
N GLY A 35 4.16 6.02 -10.97
CA GLY A 35 2.83 6.61 -11.11
C GLY A 35 1.69 5.75 -10.54
N HIS A 36 1.92 4.45 -10.32
CA HIS A 36 1.00 3.61 -9.55
C HIS A 36 0.94 4.03 -8.08
N TYR A 37 -0.16 3.71 -7.41
CA TYR A 37 -0.37 3.99 -6.01
C TYR A 37 -0.37 2.72 -5.16
N VAL A 38 0.19 2.79 -3.96
CA VAL A 38 0.15 1.73 -2.97
C VAL A 38 -0.47 2.27 -1.67
N LEU A 39 -1.27 1.45 -0.99
CA LEU A 39 -1.82 1.81 0.31
C LEU A 39 -0.82 1.41 1.40
N LEU A 40 -0.10 2.37 1.96
CA LEU A 40 0.89 2.17 3.03
C LEU A 40 0.55 3.02 4.24
N SER A 41 0.50 2.40 5.42
CA SER A 41 0.16 3.09 6.68
C SER A 41 -1.18 3.85 6.60
N GLY A 42 -2.18 3.28 5.91
CA GLY A 42 -3.49 3.91 5.75
C GLY A 42 -3.52 5.12 4.81
N VAL A 43 -2.48 5.34 4.00
CA VAL A 43 -2.43 6.45 3.02
C VAL A 43 -2.03 5.91 1.64
N TYR A 44 -2.73 6.35 0.59
CA TYR A 44 -2.34 6.07 -0.78
C TYR A 44 -1.12 6.89 -1.16
N ARG A 45 -0.05 6.21 -1.55
CA ARG A 45 1.22 6.85 -1.92
C ARG A 45 1.55 6.51 -3.35
N GLN A 46 1.80 7.54 -4.13
CA GLN A 46 2.24 7.39 -5.51
C GLN A 46 3.71 7.01 -5.55
N ILE A 47 4.03 5.97 -6.31
CA ILE A 47 5.41 5.57 -6.61
C ILE A 47 6.01 6.66 -7.50
N ARG A 48 7.03 7.35 -7.00
CA ARG A 48 7.74 8.42 -7.73
C ARG A 48 8.92 7.90 -8.52
N SER A 49 9.64 6.93 -7.95
CA SER A 49 10.74 6.25 -8.60
C SER A 49 10.89 4.83 -8.05
N MET A 50 11.66 4.02 -8.75
CA MET A 50 11.92 2.63 -8.35
C MET A 50 13.38 2.27 -8.56
N THR A 51 13.89 1.40 -7.70
CA THR A 51 15.20 0.80 -7.84
C THR A 51 15.04 -0.73 -7.86
N ALA A 52 15.73 -1.41 -8.77
CA ALA A 52 15.77 -2.86 -8.75
C ALA A 52 16.52 -3.35 -7.51
N LEU A 53 15.98 -4.34 -6.81
CA LEU A 53 16.67 -5.03 -5.73
C LEU A 53 17.24 -6.35 -6.24
N THR A 54 18.33 -6.80 -5.63
CA THR A 54 18.85 -8.15 -5.84
C THR A 54 17.78 -9.19 -5.47
N GLY A 55 17.62 -10.22 -6.30
CA GLY A 55 16.60 -11.26 -6.11
C GLY A 55 15.20 -10.93 -6.63
N GLY A 56 15.06 -10.01 -7.59
CA GLY A 56 13.80 -9.77 -8.31
C GLY A 56 12.78 -8.88 -7.59
N GLY A 57 13.17 -8.25 -6.48
CA GLY A 57 12.36 -7.24 -5.80
C GLY A 57 12.48 -5.84 -6.41
N ARG A 58 11.61 -4.92 -5.97
CA ARG A 58 11.73 -3.48 -6.27
C ARG A 58 11.67 -2.65 -5.00
N LEU A 59 12.54 -1.66 -4.93
CA LEU A 59 12.50 -0.63 -3.91
C LEU A 59 11.65 0.53 -4.46
N LEU A 60 10.50 0.77 -3.85
CA LEU A 60 9.56 1.80 -4.24
C LEU A 60 9.85 3.08 -3.44
N HIS A 61 10.04 4.20 -4.14
CA HIS A 61 10.25 5.51 -3.50
C HIS A 61 8.99 6.35 -3.59
N PHE A 62 8.72 7.09 -2.52
CA PHE A 62 7.54 7.91 -2.37
C PHE A 62 7.92 9.30 -1.91
N GLU A 63 7.01 10.24 -2.09
CA GLU A 63 7.14 11.57 -1.53
C GLU A 63 6.88 11.56 -0.02
N GLY A 64 7.78 12.16 0.77
CA GLY A 64 7.64 12.29 2.22
C GLY A 64 7.58 10.96 3.00
N ARG A 65 8.11 9.86 2.45
CA ARG A 65 8.25 8.58 3.15
C ARG A 65 9.50 7.85 2.69
N GLY A 66 10.12 7.13 3.62
CA GLY A 66 11.19 6.19 3.31
C GLY A 66 10.78 5.15 2.26
N PRO A 67 11.77 4.59 1.54
CA PRO A 67 11.51 3.60 0.52
C PRO A 67 10.87 2.33 1.09
N TYR A 68 10.10 1.64 0.26
CA TYR A 68 9.48 0.36 0.62
C TYR A 68 10.00 -0.76 -0.28
N ALA A 69 10.56 -1.80 0.32
CA ALA A 69 11.05 -2.97 -0.40
C ALA A 69 9.88 -3.92 -0.72
N MET A 70 9.44 -3.92 -1.97
CA MET A 70 8.45 -4.85 -2.48
C MET A 70 9.14 -6.09 -3.03
N ARG A 71 8.98 -7.22 -2.34
CA ARG A 71 9.54 -8.54 -2.76
C ARG A 71 8.49 -9.55 -3.22
N VAL A 72 7.23 -9.31 -2.87
CA VAL A 72 6.10 -10.18 -3.19
C VAL A 72 5.01 -9.39 -3.88
N ALA A 73 4.05 -10.08 -4.48
CA ALA A 73 2.89 -9.43 -5.08
C ALA A 73 2.10 -8.65 -4.01
N MET A 74 1.66 -7.44 -4.37
CA MET A 74 0.95 -6.54 -3.46
C MET A 74 -0.22 -5.89 -4.18
N GLN A 75 -1.21 -5.46 -3.39
CA GLN A 75 -2.32 -4.67 -3.88
C GLN A 75 -1.84 -3.26 -4.26
N ILE A 76 -1.98 -2.93 -5.54
CA ILE A 76 -1.59 -1.69 -6.17
C ILE A 76 -2.81 -1.07 -6.85
N TYR A 77 -2.81 0.24 -6.95
CA TYR A 77 -3.85 1.04 -7.56
C TYR A 77 -3.25 1.73 -8.77
N ARG A 78 -3.50 1.19 -9.96
CA ARG A 78 -2.98 1.75 -11.21
C ARG A 78 -3.94 2.82 -11.72
N PRO A 79 -3.45 3.95 -12.25
CA PRO A 79 -4.27 4.82 -13.08
C PRO A 79 -4.90 4.00 -14.23
N ARG A 80 -6.17 4.26 -14.54
CA ARG A 80 -6.80 3.78 -15.77
C ARG A 80 -6.21 4.44 -17.00
#